data_AF-A0A2G6JNG5-F1
#
_entry.id   AF-A0A2G6JNG5-F1
#
_cell.length_a   1.000
_cell.length_b   1.000
_cell.length_c   1.000
_cell.angle_alpha   90.00
_cell.angle_beta   90.00
_cell.angle_gamma   90.00
#
_symmetry.space_group_name_H-M   'P 1'
#
loop_
_entity.id
_entity.type
_entity.pdbx_description
1 polymer ?
#
loop_
_entity_poly.entity_id
_entity_poly.type
_entity_poly.pdbx_seq_one_letter_code
_entity_poly.pdbx_strand_id
1 'polypeptide(L)'
;MSKRIPYEAEQTSKDLGKRLAQARKRRGWRQEDVCKHTGCSRATIQKMEAGDPTVSFGSYLTLLTLYGAVDSLSEVCKPEDDLGALDREPITQRVRLKHDLDNNF
;
A
#
# COMPACT_ATOMS: atom_id res chain seq x y z
N MET A 1 -17.01 -5.91 -10.82
CA MET A 1 -17.52 -4.76 -10.06
C MET A 1 -16.34 -3.99 -9.50
N SER A 2 -16.15 -2.72 -9.89
CA SER A 2 -15.07 -1.90 -9.32
C SER A 2 -15.42 -1.59 -7.86
N LYS A 3 -14.69 -2.17 -6.92
CA LYS A 3 -14.87 -1.94 -5.50
C LYS A 3 -14.42 -0.50 -5.23
N ARG A 4 -15.37 0.42 -5.02
CA ARG A 4 -15.06 1.81 -4.68
C ARG A 4 -14.39 1.83 -3.30
N ILE A 5 -13.18 2.35 -3.24
CA ILE A 5 -12.49 2.66 -1.99
C ILE A 5 -12.96 4.02 -1.46
N PRO A 6 -12.78 4.33 -0.16
CA PRO A 6 -13.08 5.65 0.38
C PRO A 6 -12.35 6.77 -0.37
N TYR A 7 -12.94 7.97 -0.40
CA TYR A 7 -12.38 9.13 -1.12
C TYR A 7 -10.95 9.46 -0.66
N GLU A 8 -10.70 9.44 0.65
CA GLU A 8 -9.37 9.71 1.21
C GLU A 8 -8.33 8.70 0.73
N ALA A 9 -8.69 7.42 0.65
CA ALA A 9 -7.81 6.37 0.15
C ALA A 9 -7.53 6.55 -1.35
N GLU A 10 -8.52 7.00 -2.13
CA GLU A 10 -8.33 7.32 -3.54
C GLU A 10 -7.38 8.52 -3.74
N GLN A 11 -7.55 9.61 -2.97
CA GLN A 11 -6.65 10.76 -3.04
C GLN A 11 -5.23 10.39 -2.60
N THR A 12 -5.09 9.65 -1.51
CA THR A 12 -3.80 9.17 -1.01
C THR A 12 -3.07 8.33 -2.08
N SER A 13 -3.82 7.46 -2.77
CA SER A 13 -3.27 6.63 -3.86
C SER A 13 -2.82 7.49 -5.04
N LYS A 14 -3.62 8.48 -5.45
CA LYS A 14 -3.27 9.44 -6.51
C LYS A 14 -2.01 10.24 -6.17
N ASP A 15 -1.90 10.71 -4.93
CA ASP A 15 -0.74 11.49 -4.50
C ASP A 15 0.52 10.65 -4.35
N LEU A 16 0.40 9.38 -3.95
CA LEU A 16 1.49 8.42 -4.06
C LEU A 16 1.93 8.24 -5.52
N GLY A 17 0.99 8.01 -6.44
CA GLY A 17 1.28 7.86 -7.88
C GLY A 17 2.05 9.05 -8.48
N LYS A 18 1.61 10.28 -8.16
CA LYS A 18 2.31 11.51 -8.56
C LYS A 18 3.75 11.55 -8.04
N ARG A 19 3.97 11.21 -6.76
CA ARG A 19 5.31 11.16 -6.15
C ARG A 19 6.20 10.11 -6.81
N LEU A 20 5.66 8.93 -7.12
CA LEU A 20 6.37 7.87 -7.85
C LEU A 20 6.79 8.34 -9.25
N ALA A 21 5.90 9.00 -9.98
CA ALA A 21 6.20 9.55 -11.30
C ALA A 21 7.28 10.65 -11.24
N GLN A 22 7.23 11.52 -10.21
CA GLN A 22 8.26 12.52 -9.96
C GLN A 22 9.61 11.88 -9.63
N ALA A 23 9.62 10.85 -8.77
CA ALA A 23 10.82 10.10 -8.41
C ALA A 23 11.49 9.48 -9.63
N ARG A 24 10.71 8.93 -10.57
CA ARG A 24 11.21 8.45 -11.86
C ARG A 24 11.82 9.57 -12.70
N LYS A 25 11.06 10.66 -12.90
CA LYS A 25 11.47 11.79 -13.77
C LYS A 25 12.74 12.46 -13.26
N ARG A 26 12.89 12.63 -11.94
CA ARG A 26 14.11 13.18 -11.31
C ARG A 26 15.36 12.34 -11.57
N ARG A 27 15.21 11.03 -11.77
CA ARG A 27 16.29 10.11 -12.15
C ARG A 27 16.56 10.09 -13.66
N GLY A 28 15.81 10.84 -14.47
CA GLY A 28 15.94 10.83 -15.93
C GLY A 28 15.42 9.55 -16.58
N TRP A 29 14.63 8.74 -15.87
CA TRP A 29 14.17 7.44 -16.35
C TRP A 29 12.86 7.52 -17.14
N ARG A 30 12.78 6.76 -18.23
CA ARG A 30 11.52 6.43 -18.91
C ARG A 30 10.80 5.35 -18.11
N GLN A 31 9.50 5.19 -18.34
CA GLN A 31 8.75 4.08 -17.74
C GLN A 31 9.36 2.72 -18.13
N GLU A 32 9.86 2.61 -19.36
CA GLU A 32 10.57 1.42 -19.86
C GLU A 32 11.82 1.09 -19.06
N ASP A 33 12.55 2.10 -18.60
CA ASP A 33 13.73 1.86 -17.76
C ASP A 33 13.30 1.27 -16.42
N VAL A 34 12.23 1.77 -15.82
CA VAL A 34 11.67 1.19 -14.59
C VAL A 34 11.20 -0.25 -14.80
N CYS A 35 10.55 -0.56 -15.92
CA CYS A 35 10.15 -1.93 -16.25
C CYS A 35 11.34 -2.90 -16.22
N LYS A 36 12.50 -2.48 -16.76
CA LYS A 36 13.72 -3.31 -16.76
C LYS A 36 14.27 -3.60 -15.36
N HIS A 37 14.07 -2.69 -14.42
CA HIS A 37 14.55 -2.86 -13.04
C HIS A 37 13.56 -3.64 -12.16
N THR A 38 12.26 -3.51 -12.41
CA THR A 38 11.21 -4.11 -11.55
C THR A 38 10.61 -5.40 -12.11
N GLY A 39 10.83 -5.71 -13.39
CA GLY A 39 10.16 -6.80 -14.09
C GLY A 39 8.65 -6.57 -14.32
N CYS A 40 8.12 -5.39 -13.93
CA CYS A 40 6.73 -5.05 -14.11
C CYS A 40 6.43 -4.61 -15.54
N SER A 41 5.21 -4.88 -16.02
CA SER A 41 4.77 -4.38 -17.32
C SER A 41 4.67 -2.85 -17.34
N ARG A 42 4.85 -2.24 -18.52
CA ARG A 42 4.67 -0.80 -18.69
C ARG A 42 3.27 -0.32 -18.29
N ALA A 43 2.24 -1.12 -18.56
CA ALA A 43 0.87 -0.83 -18.15
C ALA A 43 0.74 -0.80 -16.61
N THR A 44 1.43 -1.70 -15.90
CA THR A 44 1.49 -1.71 -14.44
C THR A 44 2.20 -0.46 -13.92
N ILE A 45 3.35 -0.07 -14.49
CA ILE A 45 4.05 1.17 -14.12
C ILE A 45 3.15 2.39 -14.33
N GLN A 46 2.46 2.47 -15.48
CA GLN A 46 1.54 3.56 -15.78
C GLN A 46 0.39 3.66 -14.77
N LYS A 47 -0.20 2.53 -14.39
CA LYS A 47 -1.26 2.47 -13.38
C LYS A 47 -0.77 2.89 -11.99
N MET A 48 0.42 2.45 -11.58
CA MET A 48 1.02 2.88 -10.32
C MET A 48 1.27 4.40 -10.29
N GLU A 49 1.78 4.97 -11.39
CA GLU A 49 1.99 6.42 -11.50
C GLU A 49 0.69 7.22 -11.58
N ALA A 50 -0.40 6.60 -12.03
CA ALA A 50 -1.74 7.17 -11.97
C ALA A 50 -2.39 7.02 -10.57
N GLY A 51 -1.79 6.23 -9.67
CA GLY A 51 -2.32 5.96 -8.34
C GLY A 51 -3.48 4.98 -8.33
N ASP A 52 -3.49 4.00 -9.24
CA ASP A 52 -4.53 2.98 -9.32
C ASP A 52 -4.42 1.99 -8.13
N PRO A 53 -5.39 1.98 -7.19
CA PRO A 53 -5.35 1.13 -6.01
C PRO A 53 -5.61 -0.36 -6.33
N THR A 54 -5.97 -0.70 -7.57
CA THR A 54 -6.19 -2.09 -8.00
C THR A 54 -4.90 -2.81 -8.36
N VAL A 55 -3.79 -2.07 -8.53
CA VAL A 55 -2.47 -2.69 -8.72
C VAL A 55 -2.05 -3.40 -7.43
N SER A 56 -1.48 -4.60 -7.57
CA SER A 56 -1.08 -5.39 -6.40
C SER A 56 -0.10 -4.62 -5.51
N PHE A 57 -0.31 -4.72 -4.20
CA PHE A 57 0.55 -4.04 -3.22
C PHE A 57 2.02 -4.45 -3.37
N GLY A 58 2.30 -5.73 -3.70
CA GLY A 58 3.65 -6.20 -4.00
C GLY A 58 4.33 -5.44 -5.15
N SER A 59 3.59 -5.03 -6.19
CA SER A 59 4.17 -4.22 -7.28
C SER A 59 4.56 -2.82 -6.80
N TYR A 60 3.74 -2.21 -5.95
CA TYR A 60 4.08 -0.95 -5.30
C TYR A 60 5.31 -1.08 -4.42
N LEU A 61 5.42 -2.15 -3.62
CA LEU A 61 6.61 -2.42 -2.80
C LEU A 61 7.86 -2.55 -3.66
N THR A 62 7.82 -3.32 -4.75
CA THR A 62 8.96 -3.45 -5.68
C THR A 62 9.42 -2.09 -6.20
N LEU A 63 8.48 -1.23 -6.59
CA LEU A 63 8.80 0.11 -7.09
C LEU A 63 9.34 1.03 -5.99
N LEU A 64 8.77 0.98 -4.78
CA LEU A 64 9.23 1.74 -3.63
C LEU A 64 10.65 1.32 -3.21
N THR A 65 10.97 0.03 -3.25
CA THR A 65 12.31 -0.50 -3.00
C THR A 65 13.30 0.04 -4.03
N LEU A 66 12.96 0.02 -5.33
CA LEU A 66 13.80 0.61 -6.37
C LEU A 66 14.08 2.10 -6.12
N TYR A 67 13.13 2.81 -5.52
CA TYR A 67 13.28 4.23 -5.21
C TYR A 67 13.88 4.52 -3.82
N GLY A 68 14.20 3.50 -3.03
CA GLY A 68 14.75 3.64 -1.68
C GLY A 68 13.75 4.20 -0.67
N ALA A 69 12.46 3.95 -0.86
CA ALA A 69 11.36 4.49 -0.06
C ALA A 69 10.53 3.43 0.68
N VAL A 70 10.91 2.15 0.57
CA VAL A 70 10.18 1.05 1.23
C VAL A 70 10.26 1.14 2.74
N ASP A 71 11.39 1.60 3.28
CA ASP A 71 11.59 1.75 4.74
C ASP A 71 10.61 2.75 5.35
N SER A 72 10.14 3.75 4.60
CA SER A 72 9.12 4.67 5.12
C SER A 72 7.79 3.99 5.48
N LEU A 73 7.53 2.78 4.98
CA LEU A 73 6.35 2.01 5.37
C LEU A 73 6.48 1.38 6.76
N SER A 74 7.69 1.22 7.31
CA SER A 74 7.85 0.77 8.70
C SER A 74 7.36 1.81 9.71
N GLU A 75 7.24 3.06 9.27
CA GLU A 75 6.76 4.19 10.05
C GLU A 75 5.25 4.35 10.00
N VAL A 76 4.53 3.52 9.25
CA VAL A 76 3.07 3.62 9.09
C VAL A 76 2.38 2.57 9.97
N CYS A 77 1.32 2.98 10.67
CA CYS A 77 0.54 2.12 11.57
C CYS A 77 1.40 1.52 12.70
N LYS A 78 2.31 2.31 13.27
CA LYS A 78 3.06 1.88 14.44
C LYS A 78 2.11 1.78 15.64
N PRO A 79 2.35 0.85 16.59
CA PRO A 79 1.51 0.72 17.78
C PRO A 79 1.36 2.03 18.56
N GLU A 80 2.42 2.84 18.63
CA GLU A 80 2.42 4.16 19.25
C GLU A 80 1.48 5.18 18.57
N ASP A 81 1.13 4.98 17.31
CA ASP A 81 0.21 5.85 16.56
C ASP A 81 -1.26 5.42 16.71
N ASP A 82 -1.53 4.24 17.28
CA ASP A 82 -2.89 3.74 17.51
C ASP A 82 -3.46 4.33 18.82
N LEU A 83 -3.84 5.61 18.76
CA LEU A 83 -4.43 6.34 19.89
C LEU A 83 -5.69 5.65 20.45
N GLY A 84 -6.40 4.87 19.63
CA GLY A 84 -7.59 4.11 20.05
C GLY A 84 -7.27 2.85 20.85
N ALA A 85 -6.01 2.45 20.90
CA ALA A 85 -5.53 1.28 21.63
C ALA A 85 -4.80 1.62 22.95
N LEU A 86 -4.62 2.90 23.29
CA LEU A 86 -3.85 3.33 24.47
C LEU A 86 -4.36 2.75 25.80
N ASP A 87 -5.68 2.56 25.92
CA ASP A 87 -6.31 1.99 27.13
C ASP A 87 -6.38 0.45 27.12
N ARG A 88 -5.83 -0.21 26.08
CA ARG A 88 -5.87 -1.66 25.94
C ARG A 88 -4.53 -2.26 26.37
N GLU A 89 -4.57 -3.21 27.29
CA GLU A 89 -3.38 -3.99 27.63
C GLU A 89 -2.79 -4.65 26.37
N PRO A 90 -1.44 -4.68 26.22
CA PRO A 90 -0.81 -5.30 25.08
C PRO A 90 -1.23 -6.77 25.02
N ILE A 91 -2.01 -7.10 23.99
CA ILE A 91 -2.61 -8.42 23.84
C ILE A 91 -1.48 -9.41 23.51
N THR A 92 -1.03 -10.18 24.51
CA THR A 92 -0.06 -11.28 24.33
C THR A 92 -0.69 -12.52 23.71
N GLN A 93 -2.02 -12.54 23.60
CA GLN A 93 -2.79 -13.68 23.15
C GLN A 93 -3.51 -13.39 21.82
N ARG A 94 -3.48 -14.37 20.91
CA ARG A 94 -4.20 -14.32 19.64
C ARG A 94 -5.68 -13.98 19.87
N VAL A 95 -6.17 -12.87 19.31
CA VAL A 95 -7.60 -12.53 19.28
C VAL A 95 -8.33 -13.59 18.45
N ARG A 96 -8.94 -14.57 19.11
CA ARG A 96 -9.87 -15.53 18.51
C ARG A 96 -11.28 -15.08 18.85
N LEU A 97 -12.05 -14.69 17.84
CA LEU A 97 -13.51 -14.64 17.98
C LEU A 97 -13.98 -16.07 18.21
N LYS A 98 -14.65 -16.34 19.34
CA LYS A 98 -15.38 -17.60 19.50
C LYS A 98 -16.45 -17.61 18.41
N HIS A 99 -16.40 -18.62 17.54
CA HIS A 99 -17.51 -18.93 16.67
C HIS A 99 -18.50 -19.71 17.52
N ASP A 100 -19.40 -18.99 18.18
CA ASP A 100 -20.55 -19.63 18.83
C ASP A 100 -21.44 -20.14 17.68
N LEU A 101 -21.35 -21.44 17.41
CA LEU A 101 -22.36 -22.13 16.62
C LEU A 101 -23.64 -22.13 17.45
N ASP A 102 -24.52 -21.16 17.18
CA ASP A 102 -25.90 -21.21 17.62
C ASP A 102 -26.60 -22.36 16.88
N ASN A 103 -26.39 -23.59 17.35
CA ASN A 103 -27.24 -24.73 17.06
C ASN A 103 -28.44 -24.66 18.00
N ASN A 104 -29.35 -23.73 17.73
CA ASN A 104 -30.68 -23.76 18.31
C ASN A 104 -31.65 -24.27 17.23
N PHE A 105 -31.93 -25.58 17.31
CA PHE A 105 -33.06 -26.36 16.79
C PHE A 105 -33.69 -25.99 15.43
#